data_AF-A0A971R4X2-F1
#
_entry.id   AF-A0A971R4X2-F1
#
_cell.length_a   1.000
_cell.length_b   1.000
_cell.length_c   1.000
_cell.angle_alpha   90.00
_cell.angle_beta   90.00
_cell.angle_gamma   90.00
#
_symmetry.space_group_name_H-M   'P 1'
#
loop_
_entity.id
_entity.type
_entity.pdbx_description
1 polymer ?
#
loop_
_entity_poly.entity_id
_entity_poly.type
_entity_poly.pdbx_seq_one_letter_code
_entity_poly.pdbx_strand_id
1 'polypeptide(L)'
;IRIDAGSSRGISFGGPPQEMAFTSEQFDHIVATYKRWAQRAYDNGYMIGPENHWGPEDVPSEMVRLCEAVDSPAFGVLLHLGRWRGDDAARGDEMVAKWAMHAHVTPALSPEETASKMAMLRDNGYKGYYSAELTSNSYYELGVQLARIKSVLDRWRLEAAG
;
A
#
# COMPACT_ATOMS: atom_id res chain seq x y z
N ILE A 1 -7.83 -4.05 7.77
CA ILE A 1 -8.66 -4.74 6.75
C ILE A 1 -8.46 -4.01 5.44
N ARG A 2 -8.09 -4.73 4.37
CA ARG A 2 -7.98 -4.17 3.02
C ARG A 2 -9.35 -4.27 2.33
N ILE A 3 -9.78 -3.18 1.73
CA ILE A 3 -10.89 -3.16 0.76
C ILE A 3 -10.39 -2.32 -0.41
N ASP A 4 -10.30 -2.89 -1.61
CA ASP A 4 -9.87 -2.16 -2.80
C ASP A 4 -10.92 -1.10 -3.19
N ALA A 5 -10.45 0.09 -3.53
CA ALA A 5 -11.27 1.19 -4.06
C ALA A 5 -11.36 1.16 -5.59
N GLY A 6 -10.51 0.35 -6.23
CA GLY A 6 -10.41 0.20 -7.68
C GLY A 6 -11.62 -0.46 -8.31
N SER A 7 -11.92 -0.07 -9.56
CA SER A 7 -12.88 -0.77 -10.39
C SER A 7 -12.47 -2.24 -10.56
N SER A 8 -13.43 -3.16 -10.47
CA SER A 8 -13.20 -4.60 -10.59
C SER A 8 -12.38 -4.96 -11.84
N ARG A 9 -11.55 -6.01 -11.74
CA ARG A 9 -11.06 -6.72 -12.93
C ARG A 9 -12.29 -7.12 -13.74
N GLY A 10 -12.54 -6.45 -14.85
CA GLY A 10 -13.16 -7.10 -15.99
C GLY A 10 -12.28 -8.31 -16.31
N ILE A 11 -12.77 -9.52 -16.03
CA ILE A 11 -12.20 -10.75 -16.57
C ILE A 11 -12.40 -10.66 -18.08
N SER A 12 -11.48 -9.99 -18.76
CA SER A 12 -11.29 -10.10 -20.18
C SER A 12 -9.90 -9.57 -20.53
N PHE A 13 -9.06 -10.45 -21.03
CA PHE A 13 -7.91 -10.10 -21.83
C PHE A 13 -8.42 -9.30 -23.04
N GLY A 14 -8.48 -7.96 -22.92
CA GLY A 14 -9.06 -7.06 -23.93
C GLY A 14 -10.01 -5.97 -23.41
N GLY A 15 -10.16 -5.77 -22.10
CA GLY A 15 -10.93 -4.64 -21.56
C GLY A 15 -10.33 -3.25 -21.91
N PRO A 16 -11.14 -2.17 -21.88
CA PRO A 16 -10.65 -0.82 -22.12
C PRO A 16 -9.54 -0.44 -21.12
N PRO A 17 -8.72 0.58 -21.43
CA PRO A 17 -7.69 1.06 -20.52
C PRO A 17 -8.27 1.27 -19.12
N GLN A 18 -7.55 0.86 -18.08
CA GLN A 18 -7.95 1.17 -16.71
C GLN A 18 -8.08 2.70 -16.59
N GLU A 19 -9.25 3.17 -16.16
CA GLU A 19 -9.40 4.57 -15.79
C GLU A 19 -8.44 4.83 -14.64
N MET A 20 -7.52 5.76 -14.84
CA MET A 20 -6.46 6.09 -13.88
C MET A 20 -6.85 7.26 -12.96
N ALA A 21 -8.08 7.74 -13.07
CA ALA A 21 -8.64 8.79 -12.24
C ALA A 21 -10.08 8.43 -11.88
N PHE A 22 -10.50 8.80 -10.68
CA PHE A 22 -11.91 8.67 -10.29
C PHE A 22 -12.75 9.73 -11.00
N THR A 23 -13.92 9.36 -11.48
CA THR A 23 -14.97 10.37 -11.73
C THR A 23 -15.40 11.00 -10.40
N SER A 24 -15.98 12.20 -10.43
CA SER A 24 -16.46 12.85 -9.21
C SER A 24 -17.49 11.99 -8.46
N GLU A 25 -18.40 11.33 -9.18
CA GLU A 25 -19.40 10.44 -8.58
C GLU A 25 -18.77 9.22 -7.91
N GLN A 26 -17.80 8.58 -8.58
CA GLN A 26 -17.05 7.46 -7.99
C GLN A 26 -16.30 7.90 -6.74
N PHE A 27 -15.61 9.04 -6.82
CA PHE A 27 -14.83 9.57 -5.71
C PHE A 27 -15.71 9.88 -4.49
N ASP A 28 -16.82 10.59 -4.69
CA ASP A 28 -17.75 10.94 -3.60
C ASP A 28 -18.35 9.68 -2.95
N HIS A 29 -18.73 8.69 -3.76
CA HIS A 29 -19.25 7.41 -3.27
C HIS A 29 -18.20 6.62 -2.45
N ILE A 30 -16.97 6.55 -2.95
CA ILE A 30 -15.85 5.85 -2.30
C ILE A 30 -15.51 6.52 -0.97
N VAL A 31 -15.37 7.85 -0.95
CA VAL A 31 -15.08 8.62 0.27
C VAL A 31 -16.18 8.41 1.31
N ALA A 32 -17.46 8.53 0.92
CA ALA A 32 -18.59 8.31 1.83
C ALA A 32 -18.59 6.87 2.40
N THR A 33 -18.22 5.89 1.58
CA THR A 33 -18.15 4.49 1.98
C THR A 33 -17.01 4.26 2.96
N TYR A 34 -15.80 4.74 2.68
CA TYR A 34 -14.67 4.61 3.59
C TYR A 34 -14.89 5.35 4.90
N LYS A 35 -15.53 6.53 4.91
CA LYS A 35 -15.88 7.22 6.16
C LYS A 35 -16.74 6.35 7.08
N ARG A 36 -17.78 5.70 6.53
CA ARG A 36 -18.63 4.78 7.31
C ARG A 36 -17.83 3.60 7.86
N TRP A 37 -16.99 2.98 7.03
CA TRP A 37 -16.19 1.83 7.45
C TRP A 37 -15.06 2.19 8.40
N ALA A 38 -14.46 3.37 8.24
CA ALA A 38 -13.42 3.89 9.12
C ALA A 38 -14.00 4.21 10.51
N GLN A 39 -15.22 4.74 10.59
CA GLN A 39 -15.90 4.88 11.88
C GLN A 39 -16.10 3.52 12.56
N ARG A 40 -16.64 2.53 11.83
CA ARG A 40 -16.77 1.16 12.37
C ARG A 40 -15.42 0.60 12.81
N ALA A 41 -14.36 0.84 12.04
CA ALA A 41 -13.01 0.38 12.34
C ALA A 41 -12.46 1.00 13.62
N TYR A 42 -12.64 2.32 13.76
CA TYR A 42 -12.28 3.07 14.95
C TYR A 42 -12.98 2.51 16.20
N ASP A 43 -14.30 2.33 16.13
CA ASP A 43 -15.12 1.83 17.24
C ASP A 43 -14.73 0.41 17.70
N ASN A 44 -14.00 -0.33 16.87
CA ASN A 44 -13.62 -1.72 17.09
C ASN A 44 -12.09 -1.94 17.11
N GLY A 45 -11.29 -0.88 17.16
CA GLY A 45 -9.84 -0.96 17.35
C GLY A 45 -9.04 -1.56 16.19
N TYR A 46 -9.50 -1.42 14.95
CA TYR A 46 -8.73 -1.82 13.76
C TYR A 46 -8.67 -0.70 12.71
N MET A 47 -7.82 -0.85 11.70
CA MET A 47 -7.70 0.10 10.58
C MET A 47 -8.25 -0.46 9.28
N ILE A 48 -8.70 0.41 8.38
CA ILE A 48 -9.23 0.06 7.06
C ILE A 48 -8.69 0.98 5.97
N GLY A 49 -8.62 0.48 4.74
CA GLY A 49 -8.33 1.30 3.59
C GLY A 49 -7.94 0.49 2.35
N PRO A 50 -7.62 1.18 1.25
CA PRO A 50 -7.22 0.57 0.00
C PRO A 50 -5.78 0.08 0.04
N GLU A 51 -5.46 -0.74 -0.96
CA GLU A 51 -4.09 -0.97 -1.40
C GLU A 51 -3.88 -0.27 -2.73
N ASN A 52 -2.68 0.21 -3.02
CA ASN A 52 -2.29 0.64 -4.36
C ASN A 52 -2.16 -0.58 -5.26
N HIS A 53 -3.31 -1.04 -5.73
CA HIS A 53 -3.45 -2.32 -6.37
C HIS A 53 -4.14 -2.29 -7.74
N TRP A 54 -5.18 -1.49 -7.99
CA TRP A 54 -5.84 -1.43 -9.30
C TRP A 54 -6.48 -0.07 -9.67
N GLY A 55 -6.10 0.49 -10.82
CA GLY A 55 -6.79 1.65 -11.39
C GLY A 55 -6.39 2.96 -10.69
N PRO A 56 -7.34 3.84 -10.30
CA PRO A 56 -6.99 5.14 -9.73
C PRO A 56 -6.21 5.04 -8.41
N GLU A 57 -6.36 3.96 -7.65
CA GLU A 57 -5.59 3.73 -6.42
C GLU A 57 -4.11 3.37 -6.69
N ASP A 58 -3.74 3.03 -7.93
CA ASP A 58 -2.34 2.92 -8.38
C ASP A 58 -1.73 4.30 -8.74
N VAL A 59 -2.50 5.39 -8.66
CA VAL A 59 -2.01 6.76 -8.94
C VAL A 59 -1.74 7.48 -7.61
N PRO A 60 -0.49 7.94 -7.37
CA PRO A 60 -0.14 8.57 -6.10
C PRO A 60 -1.01 9.77 -5.71
N SER A 61 -1.31 10.66 -6.66
CA SER A 61 -2.10 11.87 -6.40
C SER A 61 -3.55 11.55 -6.04
N GLU A 62 -4.17 10.54 -6.67
CA GLU A 62 -5.52 10.08 -6.33
C GLU A 62 -5.55 9.39 -4.95
N MET A 63 -4.53 8.59 -4.62
CA MET A 63 -4.42 7.97 -3.29
C MET A 63 -4.25 9.02 -2.19
N VAL A 64 -3.41 10.04 -2.39
CA VAL A 64 -3.27 11.17 -1.47
C VAL A 64 -4.61 11.89 -1.29
N ARG A 65 -5.27 12.24 -2.39
CA ARG A 65 -6.58 12.90 -2.40
C ARG A 65 -7.63 12.08 -1.64
N LEU A 66 -7.63 10.75 -1.81
CA LEU A 66 -8.53 9.86 -1.08
C LEU A 66 -8.23 9.85 0.42
N CYS A 67 -6.96 9.74 0.81
CA CYS A 67 -6.56 9.76 2.22
C CYS A 67 -6.96 11.07 2.91
N GLU A 68 -6.76 12.19 2.25
CA GLU A 68 -7.16 13.52 2.74
C GLU A 68 -8.68 13.69 2.80
N ALA A 69 -9.43 13.13 1.85
CA ALA A 69 -10.88 13.24 1.83
C ALA A 69 -11.57 12.38 2.89
N VAL A 70 -11.03 11.18 3.17
CA VAL A 70 -11.56 10.28 4.21
C VAL A 70 -11.28 10.82 5.61
N ASP A 71 -10.05 11.34 5.85
CA ASP A 71 -9.64 12.03 7.08
C ASP A 71 -10.11 11.32 8.37
N SER A 72 -9.58 10.13 8.62
CA SER A 72 -9.92 9.34 9.80
C SER A 72 -8.70 8.67 10.41
N PRO A 73 -8.56 8.64 11.75
CA PRO A 73 -7.46 7.96 12.42
C PRO A 73 -7.49 6.43 12.26
N ALA A 74 -8.64 5.86 11.86
CA ALA A 74 -8.77 4.44 11.55
C ALA A 74 -8.68 4.14 10.04
N PHE A 75 -8.31 5.14 9.23
CA PHE A 75 -8.05 4.98 7.80
C PHE A 75 -6.55 5.00 7.52
N GLY A 76 -6.11 4.18 6.58
CA GLY A 76 -4.71 4.16 6.13
C GLY A 76 -4.56 3.48 4.78
N VAL A 77 -3.31 3.30 4.35
CA VAL A 77 -2.95 2.62 3.10
C VAL A 77 -2.28 1.29 3.42
N LEU A 78 -2.75 0.21 2.82
CA LEU A 78 -1.93 -0.98 2.68
C LEU A 78 -0.99 -0.71 1.51
N LEU A 79 0.28 -0.43 1.80
CA LEU A 79 1.24 -0.01 0.77
C LEU A 79 1.93 -1.21 0.13
N HIS A 80 1.67 -1.45 -1.14
CA HIS A 80 2.46 -2.33 -1.98
C HIS A 80 3.66 -1.54 -2.54
N LEU A 81 4.84 -1.77 -1.96
CA LEU A 81 6.02 -0.97 -2.23
C LEU A 81 6.40 -0.97 -3.72
N GLY A 82 6.56 0.24 -4.27
CA GLY A 82 6.99 0.46 -5.64
C GLY A 82 5.93 0.18 -6.70
N ARG A 83 4.67 -0.06 -6.31
CA ARG A 83 3.59 -0.39 -7.26
C ARG A 83 2.73 0.84 -7.58
N TRP A 84 3.24 1.71 -8.44
CA TRP A 84 2.55 2.95 -8.82
C TRP A 84 2.54 3.18 -10.33
N ARG A 85 1.62 4.02 -10.79
CA ARG A 85 1.42 4.42 -12.18
C ARG A 85 1.23 5.93 -12.28
N GLY A 86 1.38 6.46 -13.50
CA GLY A 86 1.29 7.90 -13.78
C GLY A 86 2.59 8.65 -13.49
N ASP A 87 2.53 9.97 -13.62
CA ASP A 87 3.71 10.83 -13.63
C ASP A 87 4.48 10.83 -12.30
N ASP A 88 3.75 10.68 -11.18
CA ASP A 88 4.33 10.67 -9.84
C ASP A 88 4.75 9.28 -9.35
N ALA A 89 4.70 8.24 -10.19
CA ALA A 89 4.93 6.85 -9.77
C ALA A 89 6.25 6.63 -9.02
N ALA A 90 7.31 7.33 -9.43
CA ALA A 90 8.63 7.23 -8.79
C ALA A 90 8.63 7.69 -7.31
N ARG A 91 7.70 8.57 -6.94
CA ARG A 91 7.57 9.17 -5.60
C ARG A 91 6.36 8.64 -4.82
N GLY A 92 5.61 7.70 -5.40
CA GLY A 92 4.34 7.25 -4.84
C GLY A 92 4.43 6.74 -3.41
N ASP A 93 5.45 5.92 -3.11
CA ASP A 93 5.67 5.39 -1.75
C ASP A 93 5.87 6.53 -0.73
N GLU A 94 6.67 7.54 -1.07
CA GLU A 94 6.96 8.69 -0.20
C GLU A 94 5.72 9.56 0.02
N MET A 95 4.94 9.78 -1.03
CA MET A 95 3.74 10.60 -0.99
C MET A 95 2.70 10.05 -0.01
N VAL A 96 2.58 8.72 0.09
CA VAL A 96 1.59 8.07 0.95
C VAL A 96 2.15 7.51 2.26
N ALA A 97 3.46 7.60 2.49
CA ALA A 97 4.16 6.96 3.60
C ALA A 97 3.52 7.24 4.97
N LYS A 98 3.09 8.49 5.21
CA LYS A 98 2.46 8.89 6.48
C LYS A 98 1.10 8.24 6.76
N TRP A 99 0.43 7.69 5.74
CA TRP A 99 -0.83 6.96 5.87
C TRP A 99 -0.64 5.44 5.86
N ALA A 100 0.59 4.94 5.64
CA ALA A 100 0.84 3.51 5.59
C ALA A 100 0.50 2.82 6.93
N MET A 101 -0.40 1.82 6.88
CA MET A 101 -0.80 1.02 8.05
C MET A 101 -0.30 -0.43 7.96
N HIS A 102 -0.03 -0.92 6.76
CA HIS A 102 0.56 -2.22 6.48
C HIS A 102 1.37 -2.14 5.17
N ALA A 103 2.37 -3.00 4.97
CA ALA A 103 3.25 -2.89 3.80
C ALA A 103 3.54 -4.27 3.18
N HIS A 104 3.19 -4.43 1.91
CA HIS A 104 3.62 -5.55 1.07
C HIS A 104 4.97 -5.22 0.42
N VAL A 105 5.95 -6.09 0.66
CA VAL A 105 7.26 -6.06 0.01
C VAL A 105 7.23 -7.05 -1.16
N THR A 106 7.30 -6.51 -2.38
CA THR A 106 7.30 -7.28 -3.62
C THR A 106 8.66 -7.90 -3.94
N PRO A 107 8.73 -9.08 -4.58
CA PRO A 107 9.99 -9.65 -5.06
C PRO A 107 10.64 -8.84 -6.19
N ALA A 108 9.90 -7.91 -6.82
CA ALA A 108 10.40 -7.07 -7.92
C ALA A 108 11.45 -6.04 -7.49
N LEU A 109 11.50 -5.68 -6.21
CA LEU A 109 12.51 -4.76 -5.68
C LEU A 109 13.84 -5.51 -5.50
N SER A 110 14.95 -4.87 -5.90
CA SER A 110 16.29 -5.32 -5.51
C SER A 110 16.48 -5.33 -3.99
N PRO A 111 17.48 -6.04 -3.46
CA PRO A 111 17.83 -5.97 -2.03
C PRO A 111 18.08 -4.53 -1.55
N GLU A 112 18.73 -3.70 -2.36
CA GLU A 112 19.04 -2.31 -2.06
C GLU A 112 17.78 -1.44 -2.02
N GLU A 113 16.89 -1.58 -3.02
CA GLU A 113 15.61 -0.87 -3.03
C GLU A 113 14.71 -1.31 -1.88
N THR A 114 14.71 -2.61 -1.55
CA THR A 114 13.96 -3.14 -0.40
C THR A 114 14.41 -2.45 0.88
N ALA A 115 15.72 -2.39 1.12
CA ALA A 115 16.27 -1.74 2.30
C ALA A 115 15.95 -0.23 2.34
N SER A 116 16.11 0.46 1.21
CA SER A 116 15.85 1.89 1.09
C SER A 116 14.38 2.24 1.34
N LYS A 117 13.43 1.51 0.73
CA LYS A 117 11.99 1.75 0.89
C LYS A 117 11.50 1.39 2.29
N MET A 118 12.01 0.32 2.89
CA MET A 118 11.71 -0.01 4.29
C MET A 118 12.25 1.07 5.25
N ALA A 119 13.46 1.59 5.01
CA ALA A 119 14.00 2.69 5.81
C ALA A 119 13.16 3.96 5.65
N MET A 120 12.77 4.31 4.43
CA MET A 120 11.87 5.44 4.16
C MET A 120 10.57 5.34 4.96
N LEU A 121 9.91 4.18 4.98
CA LEU A 121 8.69 3.98 5.78
C LEU A 121 8.97 4.13 7.28
N ARG A 122 10.01 3.46 7.79
CA ARG A 122 10.42 3.55 9.20
C ARG A 122 10.66 5.00 9.61
N ASP A 123 11.40 5.75 8.80
CA ASP A 123 11.78 7.14 9.08
C ASP A 123 10.57 8.09 8.98
N ASN A 124 9.52 7.71 8.25
CA ASN A 124 8.20 8.37 8.25
C ASN A 124 7.28 7.92 9.40
N GLY A 125 7.80 7.18 10.39
CA GLY A 125 7.06 6.79 11.59
C GLY A 125 6.14 5.59 11.41
N TYR A 126 6.35 4.78 10.36
CA TYR A 126 5.60 3.55 10.15
C TYR A 126 5.78 2.55 11.32
N LYS A 127 4.65 2.07 11.85
CA LYS A 127 4.60 1.13 13.00
C LYS A 127 3.98 -0.23 12.66
N GLY A 128 3.62 -0.44 11.39
CA GLY A 128 2.98 -1.67 10.93
C GLY A 128 3.98 -2.79 10.67
N TYR A 129 3.47 -3.89 10.12
CA TYR A 129 4.26 -5.05 9.73
C TYR A 129 4.67 -5.01 8.27
N TYR A 130 5.84 -5.54 7.95
CA TYR A 130 6.27 -5.81 6.58
C TYR A 130 5.92 -7.26 6.23
N SER A 131 5.18 -7.48 5.16
CA SER A 131 4.76 -8.80 4.70
C SER A 131 5.29 -9.06 3.29
N ALA A 132 5.53 -10.34 2.98
CA ALA A 132 5.90 -10.75 1.64
C ALA A 132 4.62 -10.94 0.81
N GLU A 133 4.52 -10.26 -0.34
CA GLU A 133 3.48 -10.51 -1.33
C GLU A 133 4.12 -10.96 -2.64
N LEU A 134 3.75 -12.14 -3.10
CA LEU A 134 4.21 -12.70 -4.37
C LEU A 134 3.18 -13.67 -4.93
N THR A 135 3.07 -13.70 -6.26
CA THR A 135 2.26 -14.68 -6.97
C THR A 135 3.13 -15.89 -7.31
N SER A 136 3.22 -16.84 -6.38
CA SER A 136 4.00 -18.07 -6.57
C SER A 136 3.36 -19.25 -5.85
N ASN A 137 3.47 -20.44 -6.45
CA ASN A 137 3.11 -21.71 -5.81
C ASN A 137 4.31 -22.36 -5.08
N SER A 138 5.48 -21.71 -5.08
CA SER A 138 6.72 -22.22 -4.50
C SER A 138 6.95 -21.68 -3.10
N TYR A 139 6.94 -22.57 -2.10
CA TYR A 139 7.34 -22.21 -0.73
C TYR A 139 8.80 -21.74 -0.64
N TYR A 140 9.66 -22.19 -1.57
CA TYR A 140 11.05 -21.74 -1.63
C TYR A 140 11.13 -20.24 -1.95
N GLU A 141 10.37 -19.77 -2.95
CA GLU A 141 10.35 -18.35 -3.33
C GLU A 141 9.80 -17.47 -2.22
N LEU A 142 8.76 -17.93 -1.50
CA LEU A 142 8.28 -17.27 -0.30
C LEU A 142 9.37 -17.20 0.78
N GLY A 143 10.10 -18.30 1.00
CA GLY A 143 11.22 -18.35 1.95
C GLY A 143 12.33 -17.33 1.63
N VAL A 144 12.68 -17.20 0.35
CA VAL A 144 13.66 -16.20 -0.11
C VAL A 144 13.17 -14.77 0.14
N GLN A 145 11.91 -14.47 -0.17
CA GLN A 145 11.36 -13.14 0.06
C GLN A 145 11.30 -12.79 1.55
N LEU A 146 10.90 -13.74 2.40
CA LEU A 146 10.93 -13.56 3.85
C LEU A 146 12.36 -13.35 4.36
N ALA A 147 13.35 -14.07 3.83
CA ALA A 147 14.75 -13.88 4.20
C ALA A 147 15.27 -12.48 3.82
N ARG A 148 14.86 -11.94 2.67
CA ARG A 148 15.20 -10.57 2.24
C ARG A 148 14.67 -9.52 3.22
N ILE A 149 13.40 -9.61 3.62
CA ILE A 149 12.80 -8.70 4.61
C ILE A 149 13.51 -8.83 5.97
N LYS A 150 13.73 -10.06 6.43
CA LYS A 150 14.41 -10.34 7.71
C LYS A 150 15.83 -9.78 7.74
N SER A 151 16.56 -9.82 6.63
CA SER A 151 17.91 -9.24 6.53
C SER A 151 17.93 -7.73 6.79
N VAL A 152 16.93 -6.97 6.33
CA VAL A 152 16.80 -5.54 6.66
C VAL A 152 16.52 -5.34 8.14
N LEU A 153 15.55 -6.08 8.69
CA LEU A 153 15.16 -5.96 10.09
C LEU A 153 16.30 -6.34 11.05
N ASP A 154 17.06 -7.39 10.72
CA ASP A 154 18.18 -7.83 11.56
C ASP A 154 19.33 -6.83 11.57
N ARG A 155 19.60 -6.15 10.43
CA ARG A 155 20.55 -5.03 10.39
C ARG A 155 20.15 -3.91 11.35
N TRP A 156 18.90 -3.46 11.30
CA TRP A 156 18.42 -2.42 12.23
C TRP A 156 18.51 -2.86 13.70
N ARG A 157 18.22 -4.13 13.99
CA ARG A 157 18.34 -4.69 15.34
C ARG A 157 19.78 -4.67 15.84
N LEU A 158 20.75 -5.02 14.98
CA LEU A 158 22.17 -5.02 15.32
C LEU A 158 22.73 -3.59 15.45
N GLU A 159 22.31 -2.66 14.59
CA GLU A 159 22.66 -1.23 14.67
C GLU A 159 22.17 -0.60 15.97
N ALA A 160 20.97 -0.95 16.45
CA ALA A 160 20.43 -0.43 17.71
C ALA A 160 21.09 -1.04 18.97
N ALA A 161 21.85 -2.13 18.82
CA ALA A 161 22.49 -2.84 19.92
C ALA A 161 23.98 -2.48 20.09
N GLY A 162 24.58 -1.78 19.13
CA GLY A 162 25.96 -1.27 19.17
C GLY A 162 26.02 0.20 19.55
#